data_AF-A0A3M5WUP6-F1
#
_entry.id   AF-A0A3M5WUP6-F1
#
_cell.length_a   1.000
_cell.length_b   1.000
_cell.length_c   1.000
_cell.angle_alpha   90.00
_cell.angle_beta   90.00
_cell.angle_gamma   90.00
#
_symmetry.space_group_name_H-M   'P 1'
#
loop_
_entity.id
_entity.type
_entity.pdbx_description
1 polymer ?
#
loop_
_entity_poly.entity_id
_entity_poly.type
_entity_poly.pdbx_seq_one_letter_code
_entity_poly.pdbx_strand_id
1 'polypeptide(L)'
;GDVVFVELPEIGKVFAAGDTAGVVESVKAASDIYSPVAGEVIEINEELSGSPELLNSEPYSAWIFKLKPSDANGDLAKLLDADGYKSVISE
;
A
#
# COMPACT_ATOMS: atom_id res chain seq x y z
N GLY A 1 5.34 3.62 14.26
CA GLY A 1 6.66 3.26 14.84
C GLY A 1 7.70 3.46 13.78
N ASP A 2 8.98 3.43 14.14
CA ASP A 2 10.07 3.58 13.17
C ASP A 2 10.12 2.34 12.28
N VAL A 3 9.85 2.54 10.99
CA VAL A 3 9.79 1.48 9.98
C VAL A 3 11.22 1.03 9.68
N VAL A 4 11.43 -0.28 9.67
CA VAL A 4 12.75 -0.90 9.48
C VAL A 4 12.79 -1.85 8.29
N PHE A 5 11.63 -2.26 7.78
CA PHE A 5 11.54 -3.16 6.65
C PHE A 5 10.19 -3.03 5.92
N VAL A 6 10.23 -3.23 4.60
CA VAL A 6 9.06 -3.27 3.72
C VAL A 6 9.20 -4.47 2.78
N GLU A 7 8.27 -5.41 2.86
CA GLU A 7 8.12 -6.47 1.88
C GLU A 7 7.33 -5.93 0.67
N LEU A 8 8.00 -5.83 -0.47
CA LEU A 8 7.39 -5.36 -1.72
C LEU A 8 6.85 -6.56 -2.53
N PRO A 9 5.71 -6.40 -3.23
CA PRO A 9 5.22 -7.42 -4.15
C PRO A 9 6.12 -7.58 -5.38
N GLU A 10 5.92 -8.64 -6.14
CA GLU A 10 6.57 -8.82 -7.44
C GLU A 10 5.80 -8.08 -8.55
N ILE A 11 6.53 -7.42 -9.47
CA ILE A 11 5.95 -6.87 -10.69
C ILE A 11 5.33 -8.02 -11.52
N GLY A 12 4.12 -7.82 -12.03
CA GLY A 12 3.34 -8.81 -12.77
C GLY A 12 2.46 -9.70 -11.89
N LYS A 13 2.57 -9.62 -10.56
CA LYS A 13 1.67 -10.32 -9.65
C LYS A 13 0.26 -9.76 -9.73
N VAL A 14 -0.74 -10.64 -9.76
CA VAL A 14 -2.16 -10.29 -9.79
C VAL A 14 -2.79 -10.56 -8.43
N PHE A 15 -3.55 -9.60 -7.92
CA PHE A 15 -4.25 -9.66 -6.64
C PHE A 15 -5.76 -9.48 -6.83
N ALA A 16 -6.54 -10.14 -5.97
CA ALA A 16 -7.91 -9.72 -5.68
C ALA A 16 -7.91 -8.56 -4.66
N ALA A 17 -9.03 -7.84 -4.58
CA ALA A 17 -9.21 -6.81 -3.56
C ALA A 17 -9.20 -7.46 -2.16
N GLY A 18 -8.40 -6.92 -1.24
CA GLY A 18 -8.22 -7.46 0.10
C GLY A 18 -7.17 -8.57 0.23
N ASP A 19 -6.52 -9.00 -0.87
CA ASP A 19 -5.37 -9.90 -0.76
C ASP A 19 -4.18 -9.17 -0.14
N THR A 20 -3.38 -9.87 0.67
CA THR A 20 -2.12 -9.35 1.21
C THR A 20 -1.10 -9.15 0.08
N ALA A 21 -0.71 -7.89 -0.14
CA ALA A 21 0.24 -7.48 -1.17
C ALA A 21 1.68 -7.36 -0.64
N GLY A 22 1.85 -7.13 0.67
CA GLY A 22 3.15 -7.01 1.31
C GLY A 22 3.01 -6.78 2.81
N VAL A 23 4.12 -6.47 3.47
CA VAL A 23 4.21 -6.26 4.93
C VAL A 23 5.08 -5.04 5.21
N VAL A 24 4.67 -4.21 6.17
CA VAL A 24 5.49 -3.12 6.72
C VAL A 24 5.83 -3.46 8.15
N GLU A 25 7.13 -3.54 8.45
CA GLU A 25 7.63 -3.82 9.80
C GLU A 25 8.31 -2.61 10.42
N SER A 26 8.05 -2.43 11.71
CA SER A 26 8.67 -1.43 12.56
C SER A 26 9.36 -2.10 13.74
N VAL A 27 10.11 -1.33 14.53
CA VAL A 27 10.73 -1.82 15.77
C VAL A 27 9.73 -2.31 16.84
N LYS A 28 8.42 -2.15 16.62
CA LYS A 28 7.36 -2.53 17.58
C LYS A 28 6.34 -3.52 17.04
N ALA A 29 6.13 -3.56 15.74
CA ALA A 29 5.02 -4.29 15.12
C ALA A 29 5.25 -4.51 13.63
N ALA A 30 4.61 -5.54 13.10
CA ALA A 30 4.43 -5.80 11.68
C ALA A 30 2.96 -5.57 11.31
N SER A 31 2.70 -5.00 10.13
CA SER A 31 1.36 -4.81 9.59
C SER A 31 1.31 -5.28 8.15
N ASP A 32 0.27 -6.05 7.82
CA ASP A 32 -0.03 -6.41 6.44
C ASP A 32 -0.49 -5.19 5.65
N ILE A 33 -0.09 -5.15 4.38
CA ILE A 33 -0.57 -4.21 3.38
C ILE A 33 -1.46 -4.99 2.41
N TYR A 34 -2.71 -4.58 2.31
CA TYR A 34 -3.69 -5.23 1.44
C TYR A 34 -3.84 -4.49 0.11
N SER A 35 -4.08 -5.23 -0.97
CA SER A 35 -4.44 -4.63 -2.25
C SER A 35 -5.81 -3.95 -2.13
N PRO A 36 -5.91 -2.64 -2.40
CA PRO A 36 -7.18 -1.92 -2.22
C PRO A 36 -8.23 -2.33 -3.27
N VAL A 37 -7.79 -2.84 -4.42
CA VAL A 37 -8.61 -3.23 -5.56
C VAL A 37 -8.02 -4.48 -6.24
N ALA A 38 -8.77 -5.13 -7.13
CA ALA A 38 -8.21 -6.21 -7.94
C ALA A 38 -7.34 -5.63 -9.06
N GLY A 39 -6.20 -6.25 -9.36
CA GLY A 39 -5.30 -5.73 -10.40
C GLY A 39 -3.94 -6.40 -10.46
N GLU A 40 -3.11 -5.89 -11.38
CA GLU A 40 -1.74 -6.36 -11.62
C GLU A 40 -0.73 -5.30 -11.14
N VAL A 41 0.33 -5.73 -10.44
CA VAL A 41 1.42 -4.85 -10.02
C VAL A 41 2.24 -4.47 -11.25
N ILE A 42 2.38 -3.17 -11.51
CA ILE A 42 3.12 -2.64 -12.67
C ILE A 42 4.43 -1.95 -12.30
N GLU A 43 4.59 -1.57 -11.03
CA GLU A 43 5.78 -0.87 -10.53
C GLU A 43 5.89 -1.06 -9.01
N ILE A 44 7.11 -1.10 -8.49
CA ILE A 44 7.40 -1.09 -7.06
C ILE A 44 8.41 0.00 -6.75
N ASN A 45 8.39 0.52 -5.53
CA ASN A 45 9.36 1.51 -5.10
C ASN A 45 10.59 0.83 -4.51
N GLU A 46 11.58 0.54 -5.35
CA GLU A 46 12.82 -0.13 -4.95
C GLU A 46 13.60 0.63 -3.87
N GLU A 47 13.42 1.96 -3.75
CA GLU A 47 14.07 2.79 -2.74
C GLU A 47 13.73 2.32 -1.31
N LEU A 48 12.52 1.81 -1.09
CA LEU A 48 12.07 1.31 0.22
C LEU A 48 12.85 0.08 0.71
N SER A 49 13.57 -0.61 -0.17
CA SER A 49 14.45 -1.72 0.23
C SER A 49 15.70 -1.23 0.96
N GLY A 50 16.17 -0.02 0.65
CA GLY A 50 17.35 0.59 1.27
C GLY A 50 17.01 1.71 2.28
N SER A 51 15.83 2.32 2.13
CA SER A 51 15.37 3.45 2.93
C SER A 51 13.90 3.29 3.36
N PRO A 52 13.55 2.22 4.11
CA PRO A 52 12.18 1.97 4.56
C PRO A 52 11.62 3.07 5.48
N GLU A 53 12.49 3.82 6.17
CA GLU A 53 12.13 4.94 7.04
C GLU A 53 11.45 6.10 6.31
N LEU A 54 11.56 6.19 4.98
CA LEU A 54 10.87 7.18 4.18
C LEU A 54 9.34 7.10 4.33
N LEU A 55 8.80 5.91 4.62
CA LEU A 55 7.38 5.74 4.94
C LEU A 55 6.94 6.53 6.19
N ASN A 56 7.87 6.82 7.11
CA ASN A 56 7.56 7.64 8.29
C ASN A 56 7.50 9.13 7.96
N SER A 57 8.44 9.64 7.17
CA SER A 57 8.59 11.08 6.91
C SER A 57 7.78 11.57 5.72
N GLU A 58 7.64 10.75 4.67
CA GLU A 58 7.05 11.15 3.40
C GLU A 58 6.05 10.10 2.87
N PRO A 59 5.03 9.66 3.66
CA PRO A 59 4.20 8.49 3.35
C PRO A 59 3.43 8.56 2.03
N TYR A 60 3.17 9.76 1.50
CA TYR A 60 2.50 9.93 0.20
C TYR A 60 3.47 9.99 -0.99
N SER A 61 4.74 10.33 -0.75
CA SER A 61 5.80 10.34 -1.78
C SER A 61 6.55 9.00 -1.80
N ALA A 62 6.71 8.35 -0.65
CA ALA A 62 7.28 7.03 -0.46
C ALA A 62 6.23 5.93 -0.73
N TRP A 63 5.65 5.94 -1.93
CA TRP A 63 4.66 4.93 -2.34
C TRP A 63 5.25 3.51 -2.30
N ILE A 64 4.43 2.48 -2.10
CA ILE A 64 4.90 1.08 -1.96
C ILE A 64 4.90 0.36 -3.32
N PHE A 65 3.75 0.32 -4.00
CA PHE A 65 3.60 -0.27 -5.33
C PHE A 65 2.54 0.48 -6.15
N LYS A 66 2.61 0.36 -7.48
CA LYS A 66 1.56 0.81 -8.40
C LYS A 66 0.85 -0.41 -8.95
N LEU A 67 -0.48 -0.33 -8.97
CA LEU A 67 -1.36 -1.37 -9.45
C LEU A 67 -2.13 -0.87 -10.67
N LYS A 68 -2.25 -1.71 -11.70
CA LYS A 68 -3.20 -1.52 -12.79
C LYS A 68 -4.51 -2.22 -12.42
N PRO A 69 -5.60 -1.48 -12.15
CA PRO A 69 -6.87 -2.09 -11.74
C PRO A 69 -7.48 -2.94 -12.86
N SER A 70 -8.12 -4.05 -12.48
CA SER A 70 -8.88 -4.89 -13.42
C SER A 70 -10.22 -4.24 -13.81
N ASP A 71 -10.87 -3.51 -12.90
CA ASP A 71 -12.05 -2.67 -13.17
C ASP A 71 -11.91 -1.30 -12.48
N ALA A 72 -11.27 -0.35 -13.18
CA ALA A 72 -10.98 0.97 -12.61
C ALA A 72 -12.24 1.71 -12.14
N ASN A 73 -13.35 1.64 -12.86
CA ASN A 73 -14.54 2.40 -12.51
C ASN A 73 -15.29 1.77 -11.34
N GLY A 74 -15.49 0.45 -11.37
CA GLY A 74 -16.19 -0.26 -10.32
C GLY A 74 -15.41 -0.31 -9.01
N ASP A 75 -14.09 -0.40 -9.07
CA ASP A 75 -13.26 -0.54 -7.87
C ASP A 75 -12.99 0.80 -7.17
N LEU A 76 -12.73 1.88 -7.92
CA LEU A 76 -12.50 3.21 -7.32
C LEU A 76 -13.75 3.74 -6.60
N ALA A 77 -14.95 3.40 -7.08
CA ALA A 77 -16.21 3.80 -6.44
C ALA A 77 -16.44 3.18 -5.05
N LYS A 78 -15.68 2.15 -4.68
CA LYS A 78 -15.78 1.47 -3.37
C LYS A 78 -14.82 2.07 -2.34
N LEU A 79 -13.87 2.90 -2.77
CA LEU A 79 -12.87 3.49 -1.89
C LEU A 79 -13.41 4.75 -1.21
N LEU A 80 -12.79 5.11 -0.09
CA LEU A 80 -13.11 6.34 0.60
C LEU A 80 -12.42 7.52 -0.10
N ASP A 81 -13.14 8.63 -0.20
CA ASP A 81 -12.51 9.92 -0.48
C ASP A 81 -11.79 10.45 0.77
N ALA A 82 -11.16 11.62 0.64
CA ALA A 82 -10.38 12.22 1.72
C ALA A 82 -11.22 12.53 2.97
N ASP A 83 -12.48 12.93 2.83
CA ASP A 83 -13.35 13.29 3.96
C ASP A 83 -13.97 12.05 4.60
N GLY A 84 -14.30 11.04 3.80
CA GLY A 84 -14.68 9.71 4.27
C GLY A 84 -13.57 9.05 5.07
N TYR A 85 -12.32 9.14 4.62
CA TYR A 85 -11.18 8.60 5.36
C TYR A 85 -10.93 9.35 6.67
N LYS A 86 -11.01 10.69 6.68
CA LYS A 86 -10.91 11.48 7.94
C LYS A 86 -11.96 11.06 8.96
N SER A 87 -13.18 10.77 8.50
CA SER A 87 -14.30 10.41 9.37
C SER A 87 -14.09 9.09 10.10
N VAL A 88 -13.34 8.13 9.51
CA VAL A 88 -13.05 6.83 10.15
C VAL A 88 -11.81 6.85 11.05
N ILE A 89 -10.90 7.82 10.91
CA ILE A 89 -9.68 7.92 11.73
C ILE A 89 -9.77 8.94 12.88
N SER A 90 -10.79 9.79 12.92
CA SER A 90 -10.93 10.86 13.92
C SER A 90 -11.64 10.43 15.20
N GLU A 91 -11.60 9.13 15.54
CA GLU A 91 -12.08 8.62 16.83
C GLU A 91 -11.02 8.75 17.94
#